data_AF-A0AAU4RI72-F1
#
_entry.id   AF-A0AAU4RI72-F1
#
_cell.length_a   1.000
_cell.length_b   1.000
_cell.length_c   1.000
_cell.angle_alpha   90.00
_cell.angle_beta   90.00
_cell.angle_gamma   90.00
#
_symmetry.space_group_name_H-M   'P 1'
#
loop_
_entity.id
_entity.type
_entity.pdbx_description
1 polymer ?
#
loop_
_entity_poly.entity_id
_entity_poly.type
_entity_poly.pdbx_seq_one_letter_code
_entity_poly.pdbx_strand_id
1 'polypeptide(L)'
;MNRTTLSLIAGTTALAAVTGFAALSTPDAAGTDTAKAAAELPVERTSLLCPTPSTSDLAETSYTSFTPVTKGTGSSGKAELLAASAQSADGTGDKKASKKTAKPVLQPKEPGKPVTEDTSGGDAPALVGVAEGKLAPGWTVQETTEVAAGAGRGLQGVNCTAPDTDFWFPGVSTTAGRTDYVYLTNPDDSAAVVDLELYGKDGALKSTVGEGITVKPHSSEPILLSTLTGEKQTDLTVHVNVRSGRVGAAVQALDDKLGGDWLAAAAEPAADLVLPGIPKDATAVRLVVFTPGGADADLKVQLASPSGLITPAGHETVHVKAGMTSAVDLGDVTRGEAGSLVLTPTDQRVPVVAALRVLRGKGDKQETAFIPATSPVGSRASSADNSAKGTTLSLTAPSGTAQVKVTASAGSEGGTAVSKTYTVKAGTTQDLQAPVPSGLKGTYALTVEPLSGGPVYAARTLAATQEGVPGFTVQTLADDRGTVAVPEADQDLSVLQK
;
A
#
# COMPACT_ATOMS: atom_id res chain seq x y z
N MET A 1 33.82 -77.82 8.71
CA MET A 1 32.67 -77.07 9.26
C MET A 1 33.07 -75.89 10.17
N ASN A 2 34.27 -75.30 10.05
CA ASN A 2 34.70 -74.19 10.94
C ASN A 2 34.91 -72.83 10.23
N ARG A 3 34.81 -72.75 8.89
CA ARG A 3 35.07 -71.48 8.17
C ARG A 3 33.86 -70.56 8.06
N THR A 4 32.66 -71.12 7.92
CA THR A 4 31.41 -70.34 7.81
C THR A 4 30.98 -69.72 9.14
N THR A 5 31.23 -70.38 10.26
CA THR A 5 30.95 -69.86 11.61
C THR A 5 31.88 -68.70 12.00
N LEU A 6 33.15 -68.77 11.59
CA LEU A 6 34.13 -67.69 11.78
C LEU A 6 33.79 -66.43 10.97
N SER A 7 33.33 -66.58 9.72
CA SER A 7 32.87 -65.46 8.89
C SER A 7 31.60 -64.81 9.43
N LEU A 8 30.68 -65.59 10.00
CA LEU A 8 29.45 -65.05 10.59
C LEU A 8 29.75 -64.25 11.86
N ILE A 9 30.65 -64.75 12.72
CA ILE A 9 31.07 -64.05 13.96
C ILE A 9 31.85 -62.78 13.62
N ALA A 10 32.73 -62.81 12.62
CA ALA A 10 33.45 -61.62 12.15
C ALA A 10 32.50 -60.57 11.54
N GLY A 11 31.49 -61.02 10.79
CA GLY A 11 30.45 -60.14 10.24
C GLY A 11 29.59 -59.48 11.32
N THR A 12 29.18 -60.23 12.35
CA THR A 12 28.38 -59.67 13.45
C THR A 12 29.18 -58.76 14.37
N THR A 13 30.46 -59.04 14.60
CA THR A 13 31.33 -58.12 15.36
C THR A 13 31.66 -56.84 14.59
N ALA A 14 31.88 -56.93 13.27
CA ALA A 14 32.04 -55.74 12.43
C ALA A 14 30.75 -54.90 12.40
N LEU A 15 29.59 -55.55 12.28
CA LEU A 15 28.30 -54.84 12.28
C LEU A 15 27.99 -54.20 13.65
N ALA A 16 28.32 -54.87 14.75
CA ALA A 16 28.19 -54.31 16.11
C ALA A 16 29.17 -53.17 16.38
N ALA A 17 30.39 -53.23 15.83
CA ALA A 17 31.36 -52.14 15.91
C ALA A 17 30.92 -50.93 15.08
N VAL A 18 30.33 -51.14 13.89
CA VAL A 18 29.82 -50.05 13.03
C VAL A 18 28.56 -49.44 13.61
N THR A 19 27.63 -50.22 14.18
CA THR A 19 26.46 -49.66 14.87
C THR A 19 26.82 -49.01 16.20
N GLY A 20 27.82 -49.53 16.92
CA GLY A 20 28.37 -48.89 18.12
C GLY A 20 29.07 -47.56 17.80
N PHE A 21 29.86 -47.50 16.71
CA PHE A 21 30.47 -46.26 16.26
C PHE A 21 29.42 -45.26 15.76
N ALA A 22 28.42 -45.70 15.00
CA ALA A 22 27.32 -44.84 14.55
C ALA A 22 26.43 -44.33 15.71
N ALA A 23 26.31 -45.07 16.81
CA ALA A 23 25.61 -44.61 18.02
C ALA A 23 26.46 -43.66 18.89
N LEU A 24 27.79 -43.73 18.81
CA LEU A 24 28.73 -42.84 19.50
C LEU A 24 29.14 -41.62 18.66
N SER A 25 28.83 -41.64 17.36
CA SER A 25 29.04 -40.53 16.41
C SER A 25 27.73 -40.13 15.72
N THR A 26 26.60 -40.31 16.42
CA THR A 26 25.45 -39.45 16.15
C THR A 26 25.93 -38.02 16.35
N PRO A 27 25.82 -37.14 15.34
CA PRO A 27 25.93 -35.71 15.60
C PRO A 27 25.02 -35.44 16.79
N ASP A 28 25.50 -34.70 17.79
CA ASP A 28 24.60 -34.16 18.81
C ASP A 28 23.37 -33.66 18.07
N ALA A 29 22.20 -34.16 18.48
CA ALA A 29 20.93 -33.69 17.94
C ALA A 29 21.05 -32.17 17.88
N ALA A 30 20.96 -31.61 16.66
CA ALA A 30 21.04 -30.18 16.46
C ALA A 30 20.24 -29.56 17.60
N GLY A 31 20.95 -28.78 18.44
CA GLY A 31 20.41 -28.30 19.69
C GLY A 31 19.00 -27.79 19.46
N THR A 32 18.14 -27.90 20.46
CA THR A 32 16.83 -27.25 20.48
C THR A 32 16.95 -25.73 20.50
N ASP A 33 17.95 -25.16 19.81
CA ASP A 33 17.97 -23.80 19.32
C ASP A 33 16.92 -23.71 18.21
N THR A 34 15.65 -23.85 18.63
CA THR A 34 14.58 -23.14 17.94
C THR A 34 15.06 -21.70 17.86
N ALA A 35 15.44 -21.25 16.66
CA ALA A 35 15.78 -19.85 16.42
C ALA A 35 14.77 -19.00 17.17
N LYS A 36 15.23 -18.32 18.22
CA LYS A 36 14.35 -17.54 19.08
C LYS A 36 13.68 -16.51 18.18
N ALA A 37 12.36 -16.40 18.27
CA ALA A 37 11.63 -15.43 17.48
C ALA A 37 12.26 -14.05 17.69
N ALA A 38 12.58 -13.36 16.58
CA ALA A 38 13.19 -12.04 16.61
C ALA A 38 12.35 -11.10 17.49
N ALA A 39 13.02 -10.24 18.25
CA ALA A 39 12.32 -9.25 19.05
C ALA A 39 11.68 -8.21 18.12
N GLU A 40 10.38 -7.99 18.23
CA GLU A 40 9.70 -6.88 17.56
C GLU A 40 9.93 -5.60 18.35
N LEU A 41 10.66 -4.65 17.78
CA LEU A 41 10.95 -3.35 18.39
C LEU A 41 10.24 -2.23 17.63
N PRO A 42 9.82 -1.14 18.31
CA PRO A 42 9.25 0.02 17.64
C PRO A 42 10.25 0.63 16.65
N VAL A 43 9.74 1.05 15.49
CA VAL A 43 10.56 1.75 14.49
C VAL A 43 11.00 3.11 15.01
N GLU A 44 12.30 3.38 14.99
CA GLU A 44 12.88 4.64 15.50
C GLU A 44 12.87 5.78 14.46
N ARG A 45 12.71 5.47 13.17
CA ARG A 45 12.65 6.47 12.10
C ARG A 45 11.77 6.01 10.93
N THR A 46 10.85 6.88 10.52
CA THR A 46 9.93 6.67 9.39
C THR A 46 10.06 7.85 8.42
N SER A 47 10.02 7.59 7.12
CA SER A 47 9.95 8.63 6.08
C SER A 47 8.75 8.36 5.18
N LEU A 48 8.03 9.42 4.84
CA LEU A 48 6.82 9.37 4.01
C LEU A 48 6.86 10.49 2.96
N LEU A 49 6.27 10.23 1.81
CA LEU A 49 6.26 11.13 0.66
C LEU A 49 4.85 11.35 0.18
N CYS A 50 4.43 12.61 0.20
CA CYS A 50 3.14 13.01 -0.34
C CYS A 50 3.39 13.60 -1.74
N PRO A 51 2.64 13.17 -2.77
CA PRO A 51 2.76 13.74 -4.11
C PRO A 51 2.33 15.22 -4.12
N THR A 52 2.50 15.88 -5.26
CA THR A 52 1.87 17.20 -5.47
C THR A 52 0.36 16.95 -5.58
N PRO A 53 -0.48 17.60 -4.76
CA PRO A 53 -1.87 17.16 -4.57
C PRO A 53 -2.77 17.40 -5.77
N SER A 54 -2.59 18.51 -6.47
CA SER A 54 -3.39 18.88 -7.64
C SER A 54 -2.72 20.01 -8.41
N THR A 55 -3.03 20.12 -9.70
CA THR A 55 -2.69 21.28 -10.53
C THR A 55 -3.89 22.23 -10.73
N SER A 56 -5.01 21.98 -10.04
CA SER A 56 -6.23 22.78 -10.16
C SER A 56 -6.24 23.94 -9.18
N ASP A 57 -6.55 25.15 -9.65
CA ASP A 57 -6.79 26.32 -8.79
C ASP A 57 -8.04 26.17 -7.90
N LEU A 58 -8.88 25.17 -8.17
CA LEU A 58 -10.09 24.85 -7.42
C LEU A 58 -9.89 23.68 -6.45
N ALA A 59 -8.63 23.32 -6.17
CA ALA A 59 -8.29 22.25 -5.25
C ALA A 59 -8.27 22.75 -3.80
N GLU A 60 -8.89 22.00 -2.89
CA GLU A 60 -8.76 22.15 -1.45
C GLU A 60 -8.15 20.87 -0.89
N THR A 61 -6.98 20.96 -0.28
CA THR A 61 -6.20 19.81 0.18
C THR A 61 -6.00 19.86 1.69
N SER A 62 -6.33 18.75 2.35
CA SER A 62 -6.03 18.53 3.76
C SER A 62 -4.91 17.49 3.91
N TYR A 63 -3.90 17.81 4.70
CA TYR A 63 -2.90 16.88 5.18
C TYR A 63 -3.18 16.52 6.63
N THR A 64 -3.47 15.25 6.93
CA THR A 64 -3.68 14.80 8.32
C THR A 64 -2.63 13.77 8.71
N SER A 65 -1.81 14.12 9.69
CA SER A 65 -0.80 13.25 10.29
C SER A 65 -1.31 12.58 11.55
N PHE A 66 -0.94 11.32 11.75
CA PHE A 66 -1.21 10.58 12.96
C PHE A 66 -0.10 9.58 13.26
N THR A 67 0.27 9.45 14.54
CA THR A 67 1.10 8.35 15.03
C THR A 67 0.34 7.63 16.14
N PRO A 68 0.08 6.31 16.06
CA PRO A 68 -0.48 5.57 17.17
C PRO A 68 0.43 5.56 18.40
N VAL A 69 -0.15 5.50 19.60
CA VAL A 69 0.64 5.36 20.83
C VAL A 69 1.26 3.96 20.88
N THR A 70 2.59 3.89 20.78
CA THR A 70 3.34 2.63 20.74
C THR A 70 4.20 2.46 21.98
N LYS A 71 4.05 1.31 22.67
CA LYS A 71 4.84 0.97 23.87
C LYS A 71 6.29 0.68 23.50
N GLY A 72 7.22 0.91 24.43
CA GLY A 72 8.64 0.63 24.22
C GLY A 72 9.41 1.73 23.49
N THR A 73 8.74 2.85 23.17
CA THR A 73 9.38 4.04 22.60
C THR A 73 10.02 4.92 23.67
N GLY A 74 11.07 5.67 23.30
CA GLY A 74 11.65 6.72 24.14
C GLY A 74 10.69 7.89 24.42
N SER A 75 11.08 8.84 25.27
CA SER A 75 10.24 9.99 25.62
C SER A 75 10.31 11.16 24.63
N SER A 76 11.35 11.20 23.79
CA SER A 76 11.58 12.20 22.76
C SER A 76 11.20 11.71 21.36
N GLY A 77 10.93 12.65 20.46
CA GLY A 77 10.66 12.38 19.06
C GLY A 77 10.26 13.66 18.35
N LYS A 78 10.40 13.65 17.02
CA LYS A 78 10.02 14.76 16.15
C LYS A 78 9.42 14.15 14.89
N ALA A 79 8.35 14.75 14.38
CA ALA A 79 7.90 14.46 13.03
C ALA A 79 7.51 15.75 12.33
N GLU A 80 7.82 15.83 11.04
CA GLU A 80 7.54 17.01 10.23
C GLU A 80 7.37 16.65 8.75
N LEU A 81 6.54 17.42 8.06
CA LEU A 81 6.44 17.44 6.61
C LEU A 81 6.97 18.78 6.08
N LEU A 82 7.88 18.70 5.13
CA LEU A 82 8.52 19.84 4.48
C LEU A 82 8.18 19.81 2.98
N ALA A 83 8.06 20.98 2.36
CA ALA A 83 7.97 21.05 0.91
C ALA A 83 9.26 20.52 0.26
N ALA A 84 9.13 19.64 -0.74
CA ALA A 84 10.28 19.02 -1.40
C ALA A 84 11.29 20.10 -1.90
N SER A 85 10.81 21.10 -2.64
CA SER A 85 11.68 22.16 -3.20
C SER A 85 12.39 23.05 -2.16
N ALA A 86 12.00 23.00 -0.88
CA ALA A 86 12.59 23.85 0.15
C ALA A 86 13.94 23.35 0.69
N GLN A 87 14.33 22.11 0.35
CA GLN A 87 15.64 21.53 0.74
C GLN A 87 16.70 21.66 -0.36
N SER A 88 16.29 21.87 -1.61
CA SER A 88 17.18 22.00 -2.78
C SER A 88 17.63 23.45 -3.00
N ALA A 89 18.43 23.97 -2.07
CA ALA A 89 19.02 25.30 -2.14
C ALA A 89 20.44 25.33 -2.77
N ASP A 90 20.75 24.43 -3.70
CA ASP A 90 22.02 24.42 -4.45
C ASP A 90 21.78 24.51 -5.96
N GLY A 91 21.35 25.70 -6.40
CA GLY A 91 21.38 26.14 -7.80
C GLY A 91 22.28 27.36 -7.93
N THR A 92 23.33 27.25 -8.73
CA THR A 92 24.42 28.21 -8.91
C THR A 92 23.97 29.64 -9.24
N GLY A 93 24.39 30.60 -8.41
CA GLY A 93 24.60 32.01 -8.80
C GLY A 93 23.68 33.05 -8.18
N ASP A 94 23.78 33.32 -6.87
CA ASP A 94 24.17 34.65 -6.36
C ASP A 94 24.20 34.71 -4.83
N LYS A 95 24.94 35.69 -4.33
CA LYS A 95 25.44 35.87 -2.96
C LYS A 95 24.38 35.84 -1.84
N LYS A 96 24.76 35.22 -0.70
CA LYS A 96 24.22 35.44 0.67
C LYS A 96 22.69 35.38 0.80
N ALA A 97 22.09 34.21 0.58
CA ALA A 97 20.87 33.86 1.29
C ALA A 97 21.26 33.07 2.54
N SER A 98 21.00 33.63 3.72
CA SER A 98 20.99 32.86 4.97
C SER A 98 20.12 31.61 4.75
N LYS A 99 20.63 30.40 5.03
CA LYS A 99 19.83 29.17 5.17
C LYS A 99 18.72 29.43 6.19
N LYS A 100 17.57 29.94 5.74
CA LYS A 100 16.35 29.92 6.54
C LYS A 100 15.88 28.48 6.47
N THR A 101 15.90 27.80 7.62
CA THR A 101 15.25 26.50 7.77
C THR A 101 13.82 26.63 7.25
N ALA A 102 13.46 25.81 6.27
CA ALA A 102 12.13 25.78 5.72
C ALA A 102 11.12 25.53 6.85
N LYS A 103 10.01 26.26 6.86
CA LYS A 103 8.95 26.06 7.84
C LYS A 103 8.22 24.76 7.48
N PRO A 104 8.06 23.81 8.42
CA PRO A 104 7.21 22.64 8.19
C PRO A 104 5.79 23.04 7.80
N VAL A 105 5.25 22.36 6.80
CA VAL A 105 3.83 22.44 6.46
C VAL A 105 3.01 21.87 7.60
N LEU A 106 3.45 20.72 8.13
CA LEU A 106 2.78 20.03 9.22
C LEU A 106 3.82 19.52 10.23
N GLN A 107 3.55 19.63 11.53
CA GLN A 107 4.47 19.21 12.59
C GLN A 107 3.73 18.68 13.83
N PRO A 108 3.39 17.37 13.89
CA PRO A 108 2.73 16.80 15.06
C PRO A 108 3.63 16.85 16.29
N LYS A 109 3.01 16.97 17.47
CA LYS A 109 3.72 17.16 18.75
C LYS A 109 3.73 15.91 19.62
N GLU A 110 2.71 15.07 19.48
CA GLU A 110 2.52 13.89 20.32
C GLU A 110 1.79 12.77 19.56
N PRO A 111 2.09 11.49 19.86
CA PRO A 111 1.30 10.37 19.37
C PRO A 111 -0.12 10.36 19.95
N GLY A 112 -1.04 9.66 19.28
CA GLY A 112 -2.41 9.42 19.73
C GLY A 112 -3.40 10.54 19.40
N LYS A 113 -2.92 11.65 18.85
CA LYS A 113 -3.74 12.78 18.41
C LYS A 113 -3.40 13.19 16.97
N PRO A 114 -4.37 13.20 16.05
CA PRO A 114 -4.14 13.69 14.70
C PRO A 114 -3.85 15.19 14.68
N VAL A 115 -3.09 15.61 13.68
CA VAL A 115 -2.84 17.02 13.36
C VAL A 115 -3.17 17.22 11.89
N THR A 116 -3.96 18.24 11.58
CA THR A 116 -4.43 18.55 10.23
C THR A 116 -3.98 19.95 9.86
N GLU A 117 -3.52 20.12 8.62
CA GLU A 117 -3.22 21.42 8.01
C GLU A 117 -3.80 21.43 6.59
N ASP A 118 -4.40 22.55 6.21
CA ASP A 118 -5.10 22.71 4.93
C ASP A 118 -4.30 23.64 4.00
N THR A 119 -4.40 23.40 2.70
CA THR A 119 -3.88 24.27 1.64
C THR A 119 -4.87 24.30 0.47
N SER A 120 -4.82 25.36 -0.32
CA SER A 120 -5.70 25.52 -1.48
C SER A 120 -4.93 25.88 -2.75
N GLY A 121 -5.55 25.61 -3.90
CA GLY A 121 -5.03 25.89 -5.23
C GLY A 121 -4.03 24.86 -5.75
N GLY A 122 -3.54 25.10 -6.97
CA GLY A 122 -2.66 24.17 -7.70
C GLY A 122 -1.16 24.33 -7.42
N ASP A 123 -0.78 25.23 -6.51
CA ASP A 123 0.62 25.58 -6.23
C ASP A 123 1.21 24.82 -5.03
N ALA A 124 0.41 23.99 -4.35
CA ALA A 124 0.87 23.20 -3.22
C ALA A 124 1.94 22.19 -3.69
N PRO A 125 3.14 22.16 -3.09
CA PRO A 125 4.21 21.26 -3.54
C PRO A 125 4.03 19.85 -2.98
N ALA A 126 4.68 18.87 -3.61
CA ALA A 126 4.95 17.59 -2.96
C ALA A 126 5.68 17.77 -1.62
N LEU A 127 5.39 16.88 -0.66
CA LEU A 127 5.94 16.95 0.69
C LEU A 127 6.85 15.76 1.00
N VAL A 128 7.96 16.05 1.68
CA VAL A 128 8.90 15.08 2.23
C VAL A 128 8.77 15.07 3.75
N GLY A 129 8.43 13.90 4.29
CA GLY A 129 8.19 13.68 5.70
C GLY A 129 9.28 12.84 6.36
N VAL A 130 9.65 13.22 7.58
CA VAL A 130 10.48 12.41 8.48
C VAL A 130 9.89 12.43 9.88
N ALA A 131 9.77 11.25 10.49
CA ALA A 131 9.44 11.05 11.89
C ALA A 131 10.52 10.24 12.61
N GLU A 132 10.82 10.61 13.84
CA GLU A 132 11.85 10.00 14.69
C GLU A 132 11.36 9.79 16.13
N GLY A 133 11.93 8.80 16.80
CA GLY A 133 11.62 8.46 18.18
C GLY A 133 10.15 8.08 18.36
N LYS A 134 9.51 8.58 19.42
CA LYS A 134 8.11 8.21 19.75
C LYS A 134 7.06 8.54 18.67
N LEU A 135 7.40 9.40 17.70
CA LEU A 135 6.51 9.78 16.61
C LEU A 135 6.69 8.91 15.35
N ALA A 136 7.72 8.06 15.28
CA ALA A 136 8.00 7.23 14.11
C ALA A 136 7.14 5.96 13.96
N PRO A 137 6.86 5.17 15.03
CA PRO A 137 6.14 3.91 14.90
C PRO A 137 4.73 4.05 14.34
N GLY A 138 4.53 3.61 13.09
CA GLY A 138 3.24 3.64 12.42
C GLY A 138 2.81 5.06 12.04
N TRP A 139 3.76 5.99 11.93
CA TRP A 139 3.46 7.33 11.47
C TRP A 139 2.78 7.26 10.11
N THR A 140 1.62 7.87 10.02
CA THR A 140 0.76 7.85 8.84
C THR A 140 0.39 9.28 8.50
N VAL A 141 0.47 9.63 7.22
CA VAL A 141 -0.02 10.91 6.71
C VAL A 141 -0.98 10.62 5.58
N GLN A 142 -2.17 11.19 5.73
CA GLN A 142 -3.21 11.19 4.72
C GLN A 142 -3.17 12.52 3.97
N GLU A 143 -3.25 12.46 2.65
CA GLU A 143 -3.52 13.60 1.78
C GLU A 143 -4.90 13.40 1.13
N THR A 144 -5.81 14.32 1.38
CA THR A 144 -7.17 14.31 0.83
C THR A 144 -7.37 15.62 0.06
N THR A 145 -7.65 15.53 -1.23
CA THR A 145 -7.84 16.69 -2.10
C THR A 145 -9.23 16.67 -2.71
N GLU A 146 -9.97 17.76 -2.53
CA GLU A 146 -11.26 17.97 -3.16
C GLU A 146 -11.11 18.94 -4.35
N VAL A 147 -11.64 18.57 -5.51
CA VAL A 147 -11.61 19.40 -6.73
C VAL A 147 -13.04 19.66 -7.18
N ALA A 148 -13.49 20.90 -7.07
CA ALA A 148 -14.90 21.25 -7.29
C ALA A 148 -15.37 21.11 -8.75
N ALA A 149 -14.49 21.38 -9.73
CA ALA A 149 -14.84 21.36 -11.15
C ALA A 149 -13.63 21.08 -12.06
N GLY A 150 -13.91 20.71 -13.31
CA GLY A 150 -12.91 20.42 -14.35
C GLY A 150 -12.59 18.93 -14.48
N ALA A 151 -11.50 18.64 -15.20
CA ALA A 151 -11.00 17.27 -15.34
C ALA A 151 -10.54 16.76 -13.96
N GLY A 152 -10.95 15.55 -13.61
CA GLY A 152 -10.61 14.99 -12.31
C GLY A 152 -11.32 15.61 -11.10
N ARG A 153 -12.44 16.32 -11.30
CA ARG A 153 -13.32 16.74 -10.20
C ARG A 153 -13.65 15.56 -9.28
N GLY A 154 -13.87 15.82 -8.00
CA GLY A 154 -14.19 14.78 -7.03
C GLY A 154 -13.32 14.84 -5.79
N LEU A 155 -13.36 13.76 -5.01
CA LEU A 155 -12.58 13.58 -3.79
C LEU A 155 -11.45 12.59 -4.05
N GLN A 156 -10.21 13.08 -4.08
CA GLN A 156 -9.02 12.29 -4.34
C GLN A 156 -8.30 12.01 -3.03
N GLY A 157 -7.95 10.75 -2.75
CA GLY A 157 -7.29 10.38 -1.49
C GLY A 157 -6.07 9.51 -1.68
N VAL A 158 -4.94 9.89 -1.08
CA VAL A 158 -3.71 9.10 -1.10
C VAL A 158 -3.07 9.04 0.29
N ASN A 159 -2.55 7.86 0.63
CA ASN A 159 -1.65 7.73 1.78
C ASN A 159 -0.26 8.14 1.31
N CYS A 160 0.40 9.05 2.02
CA CYS A 160 1.81 9.33 1.74
C CYS A 160 2.63 8.05 2.00
N THR A 161 3.51 7.69 1.07
CA THR A 161 4.16 6.37 1.06
C THR A 161 5.63 6.45 1.45
N ALA A 162 6.17 5.35 1.97
CA ALA A 162 7.60 5.25 2.17
C ALA A 162 8.34 5.22 0.81
N PRO A 163 9.53 5.84 0.71
CA PRO A 163 10.34 5.74 -0.50
C PRO A 163 10.77 4.29 -0.78
N ASP A 164 10.66 3.89 -2.04
CA ASP A 164 11.00 2.54 -2.52
C ASP A 164 11.63 2.62 -3.92
N THR A 165 11.84 1.45 -4.52
CA THR A 165 12.55 1.27 -5.79
C THR A 165 11.75 0.54 -6.88
N ASP A 166 10.60 -0.04 -6.53
CA ASP A 166 9.77 -0.84 -7.43
C ASP A 166 8.29 -0.55 -7.17
N PHE A 167 7.54 -0.17 -8.21
CA PHE A 167 6.11 0.14 -8.08
C PHE A 167 5.31 -0.32 -9.28
N TRP A 168 4.14 -0.90 -9.02
CA TRP A 168 3.21 -1.37 -10.05
C TRP A 168 1.89 -0.62 -10.00
N PHE A 169 1.44 -0.11 -11.15
CA PHE A 169 0.18 0.63 -11.28
C PHE A 169 -0.70 0.05 -12.40
N PRO A 170 -1.42 -1.06 -12.16
CA PRO A 170 -2.45 -1.55 -13.07
C PRO A 170 -3.66 -0.60 -13.08
N GLY A 171 -4.21 -0.29 -14.24
CA GLY A 171 -5.44 0.54 -14.36
C GLY A 171 -5.22 1.99 -14.80
N VAL A 172 -3.99 2.34 -15.17
CA VAL A 172 -3.69 3.62 -15.82
C VAL A 172 -4.17 3.63 -17.27
N SER A 173 -4.28 4.83 -17.86
CA SER A 173 -4.80 5.03 -19.21
C SER A 173 -4.02 6.11 -19.96
N THR A 174 -3.93 5.97 -21.29
CA THR A 174 -3.41 7.02 -22.17
C THR A 174 -4.46 7.55 -23.14
N THR A 175 -5.74 7.16 -22.98
CA THR A 175 -6.85 7.61 -23.84
C THR A 175 -7.12 9.11 -23.74
N ALA A 176 -7.74 9.71 -24.77
CA ALA A 176 -7.88 11.16 -24.88
C ALA A 176 -8.72 11.83 -23.78
N GLY A 177 -9.62 11.12 -23.12
CA GLY A 177 -10.43 11.64 -22.00
C GLY A 177 -9.86 11.35 -20.62
N ARG A 178 -8.63 10.83 -20.56
CA ARG A 178 -7.89 10.47 -19.34
C ARG A 178 -6.53 11.16 -19.35
N THR A 179 -6.25 11.88 -18.26
CA THR A 179 -4.96 12.53 -18.03
C THR A 179 -4.35 11.90 -16.79
N ASP A 180 -3.52 10.89 -17.00
CA ASP A 180 -2.86 10.15 -15.92
C ASP A 180 -1.40 10.62 -15.76
N TYR A 181 -1.06 11.09 -14.56
CA TYR A 181 0.29 11.50 -14.19
C TYR A 181 0.90 10.51 -13.19
N VAL A 182 2.12 10.03 -13.46
CA VAL A 182 2.96 9.39 -12.44
C VAL A 182 3.74 10.49 -11.74
N TYR A 183 3.52 10.68 -10.44
CA TYR A 183 4.32 11.59 -9.62
C TYR A 183 5.49 10.82 -9.01
N LEU A 184 6.72 11.28 -9.27
CA LEU A 184 7.94 10.72 -8.70
C LEU A 184 8.56 11.72 -7.74
N THR A 185 8.51 11.45 -6.43
CA THR A 185 9.06 12.35 -5.40
C THR A 185 10.34 11.77 -4.82
N ASN A 186 11.45 12.49 -4.93
CA ASN A 186 12.75 12.08 -4.39
C ASN A 186 13.01 12.75 -3.02
N PRO A 187 13.14 11.98 -1.93
CA PRO A 187 13.44 12.52 -0.58
C PRO A 187 14.92 12.72 -0.30
N ASP A 188 15.81 12.22 -1.16
CA ASP A 188 17.22 12.08 -0.88
C ASP A 188 18.00 13.32 -1.38
N ASP A 189 19.19 13.54 -0.82
CA ASP A 189 20.11 14.64 -1.20
C ASP A 189 20.79 14.42 -2.56
N SER A 190 20.58 13.25 -3.18
CA SER A 190 21.14 12.87 -4.48
C SER A 190 20.03 12.62 -5.48
N ALA A 191 20.30 12.85 -6.77
CA ALA A 191 19.33 12.59 -7.82
C ALA A 191 19.02 11.09 -7.92
N ALA A 192 17.74 10.76 -8.14
CA ALA A 192 17.30 9.42 -8.46
C ALA A 192 17.17 9.26 -9.98
N VAL A 193 17.35 8.04 -10.47
CA VAL A 193 17.18 7.69 -11.89
C VAL A 193 16.13 6.59 -12.01
N VAL A 194 15.09 6.85 -12.78
CA VAL A 194 13.88 6.04 -12.84
C VAL A 194 13.53 5.67 -14.29
N ASP A 195 13.08 4.43 -14.48
CA ASP A 195 12.45 3.98 -15.71
C ASP A 195 10.95 3.77 -15.51
N LEU A 196 10.17 4.11 -16.53
CA LEU A 196 8.74 3.89 -16.63
C LEU A 196 8.45 2.97 -17.82
N GLU A 197 8.09 1.73 -17.51
CA GLU A 197 7.71 0.72 -18.50
C GLU A 197 6.18 0.64 -18.58
N LEU A 198 5.64 0.67 -19.79
CA LEU A 198 4.20 0.64 -20.04
C LEU A 198 3.82 -0.69 -20.69
N TYR A 199 2.84 -1.38 -20.12
CA TYR A 199 2.33 -2.65 -20.62
C TYR A 199 0.85 -2.53 -20.95
N GLY A 200 0.47 -2.97 -22.15
CA GLY A 200 -0.91 -3.00 -22.62
C GLY A 200 -1.34 -4.40 -23.03
N LYS A 201 -2.53 -4.48 -23.65
CA LYS A 201 -3.13 -5.75 -24.08
C LYS A 201 -2.30 -6.55 -25.10
N ASP A 202 -1.40 -5.88 -25.82
CA ASP A 202 -0.56 -6.47 -26.87
C ASP A 202 0.91 -6.65 -26.42
N GLY A 203 1.22 -6.36 -25.15
CA GLY A 203 2.58 -6.46 -24.59
C GLY A 203 3.14 -5.11 -24.13
N ALA A 204 4.47 -5.04 -24.00
CA ALA A 204 5.19 -3.81 -23.70
C ALA A 204 5.01 -2.78 -24.83
N LEU A 205 4.68 -1.54 -24.44
CA LEU A 205 4.60 -0.41 -25.35
C LEU A 205 5.97 0.24 -25.49
N LYS A 206 6.31 0.63 -26.71
CA LYS A 206 7.53 1.39 -26.95
C LYS A 206 7.40 2.79 -26.34
N SER A 207 8.20 3.05 -25.31
CA SER A 207 8.35 4.38 -24.74
C SER A 207 9.43 5.16 -25.49
N THR A 208 9.21 6.46 -25.70
CA THR A 208 10.21 7.33 -26.37
C THR A 208 11.11 8.07 -25.39
N VAL A 209 10.64 8.29 -24.16
CA VAL A 209 11.32 9.10 -23.12
C VAL A 209 11.13 8.52 -21.71
N GLY A 210 10.68 7.26 -21.58
CA GLY A 210 10.38 6.63 -20.30
C GLY A 210 11.58 6.07 -19.56
N GLU A 211 12.76 5.99 -20.17
CA GLU A 211 13.97 5.45 -19.54
C GLU A 211 14.92 6.56 -19.07
N GLY A 212 15.56 6.35 -17.91
CA GLY A 212 16.60 7.25 -17.40
C GLY A 212 16.08 8.61 -16.92
N ILE A 213 14.83 8.69 -16.49
CA ILE A 213 14.21 9.91 -15.97
C ILE A 213 14.94 10.32 -14.69
N THR A 214 15.51 11.52 -14.69
CA THR A 214 16.24 12.06 -13.55
C THR A 214 15.29 12.84 -12.64
N VAL A 215 15.15 12.40 -11.39
CA VAL A 215 14.39 13.11 -10.35
C VAL A 215 15.38 13.80 -9.43
N LYS A 216 15.40 15.13 -9.42
CA LYS A 216 16.38 15.92 -8.66
C LYS A 216 16.24 15.67 -7.14
N PRO A 217 17.28 15.93 -6.34
CA PRO A 217 17.17 15.92 -4.89
C PRO A 217 15.97 16.75 -4.42
N HIS A 218 15.27 16.26 -3.39
CA HIS A 218 14.13 16.94 -2.76
C HIS A 218 13.22 17.61 -3.80
N SER A 219 12.73 16.84 -4.76
CA SER A 219 11.86 17.35 -5.81
C SER A 219 10.81 16.32 -6.21
N SER A 220 9.80 16.78 -6.92
CA SER A 220 8.78 15.91 -7.49
C SER A 220 8.65 16.20 -8.97
N GLU A 221 8.67 15.15 -9.79
CA GLU A 221 8.54 15.22 -11.24
C GLU A 221 7.23 14.54 -11.65
N PRO A 222 6.22 15.30 -12.12
CA PRO A 222 5.00 14.73 -12.69
C PRO A 222 5.22 14.32 -14.15
N ILE A 223 5.01 13.04 -14.45
CA ILE A 223 5.19 12.50 -15.81
C ILE A 223 3.82 12.14 -16.41
N LEU A 224 3.42 12.85 -17.45
CA LEU A 224 2.17 12.57 -18.18
C LEU A 224 2.31 11.32 -19.04
N LEU A 225 1.62 10.23 -18.67
CA LEU A 225 1.75 8.93 -19.33
C LEU A 225 1.43 8.96 -20.83
N SER A 226 0.48 9.79 -21.24
CA SER A 226 0.03 9.90 -22.62
C SER A 226 1.06 10.53 -23.57
N THR A 227 2.16 11.08 -23.02
CA THR A 227 3.32 11.61 -23.77
C THR A 227 4.45 10.58 -23.95
N LEU A 228 4.46 9.51 -23.17
CA LEU A 228 5.51 8.50 -23.21
C LEU A 228 5.38 7.59 -24.44
N THR A 229 4.14 7.41 -24.92
CA THR A 229 3.79 6.55 -26.05
C THR A 229 2.83 7.24 -27.02
N GLY A 230 2.97 6.94 -28.31
CA GLY A 230 2.00 7.34 -29.34
C GLY A 230 0.75 6.48 -29.36
N GLU A 231 0.77 5.31 -28.71
CA GLU A 231 -0.34 4.37 -28.67
C GLU A 231 -1.31 4.68 -27.54
N LYS A 232 -2.58 4.91 -27.90
CA LYS A 232 -3.65 5.21 -26.95
C LYS A 232 -4.27 3.89 -26.48
N GLN A 233 -4.17 3.61 -25.20
CA GLN A 233 -4.69 2.38 -24.58
C GLN A 233 -5.60 2.73 -23.41
N THR A 234 -6.76 2.07 -23.35
CA THR A 234 -7.74 2.28 -22.27
C THR A 234 -7.22 1.77 -20.94
N ASP A 235 -6.63 0.58 -20.94
CA ASP A 235 -6.10 -0.10 -19.77
C ASP A 235 -4.62 -0.41 -20.00
N LEU A 236 -3.80 0.05 -19.07
CA LEU A 236 -2.36 -0.16 -19.03
C LEU A 236 -1.94 -0.58 -17.62
N THR A 237 -0.77 -1.20 -17.55
CA THR A 237 -0.01 -1.35 -16.33
C THR A 237 1.29 -0.57 -16.49
N VAL A 238 1.61 0.29 -15.54
CA VAL A 238 2.92 0.95 -15.46
C VAL A 238 3.77 0.25 -14.41
N HIS A 239 5.02 -0.02 -14.75
CA HIS A 239 6.08 -0.40 -13.82
C HIS A 239 7.05 0.75 -13.67
N VAL A 240 7.29 1.16 -12.42
CA VAL A 240 8.29 2.16 -12.08
C VAL A 240 9.48 1.43 -11.47
N ASN A 241 10.62 1.47 -12.17
CA ASN A 241 11.85 0.85 -11.70
C ASN A 241 12.90 1.93 -11.41
N VAL A 242 13.41 1.98 -10.18
CA VAL A 242 14.42 2.94 -9.77
C VAL A 242 15.81 2.31 -9.92
N ARG A 243 16.59 2.79 -10.89
CA ARG A 243 17.97 2.33 -11.13
C ARG A 243 18.95 2.78 -10.05
N SER A 244 18.71 3.96 -9.48
CA SER A 244 19.56 4.56 -8.45
C SER A 244 18.77 5.54 -7.60
N GLY A 245 19.04 5.57 -6.29
CA GLY A 245 18.25 6.32 -5.32
C GLY A 245 16.96 5.59 -4.94
N ARG A 246 16.00 6.33 -4.40
CA ARG A 246 14.64 5.86 -4.09
C ARG A 246 13.67 7.01 -4.33
N VAL A 247 12.42 6.69 -4.62
CA VAL A 247 11.35 7.69 -4.80
C VAL A 247 10.07 7.25 -4.11
N GLY A 248 9.16 8.17 -3.86
CA GLY A 248 7.74 7.86 -3.70
C GLY A 248 7.07 7.94 -5.06
N ALA A 249 6.18 7.00 -5.36
CA ALA A 249 5.42 6.97 -6.60
C ALA A 249 3.92 6.82 -6.35
N ALA A 250 3.11 7.60 -7.04
CA ALA A 250 1.66 7.49 -7.09
C ALA A 250 1.14 7.97 -8.45
N VAL A 251 0.01 7.44 -8.90
CA VAL A 251 -0.64 7.90 -10.13
C VAL A 251 -1.87 8.73 -9.80
N GLN A 252 -1.94 9.94 -10.34
CA GLN A 252 -3.16 10.73 -10.34
C GLN A 252 -3.90 10.48 -11.65
N ALA A 253 -5.10 9.91 -11.58
CA ALA A 253 -5.92 9.61 -12.74
C ALA A 253 -7.07 10.62 -12.84
N LEU A 254 -7.03 11.49 -13.85
CA LEU A 254 -8.01 12.55 -14.05
C LEU A 254 -8.86 12.23 -15.29
N ASP A 255 -10.16 12.02 -15.11
CA ASP A 255 -11.12 11.79 -16.20
C ASP A 255 -11.98 13.04 -16.41
N ASP A 256 -12.20 13.40 -17.69
CA ASP A 256 -13.00 14.58 -18.05
C ASP A 256 -14.47 14.47 -17.60
N LYS A 257 -14.96 13.23 -17.41
CA LYS A 257 -16.38 12.95 -17.14
C LYS A 257 -16.60 12.13 -15.89
N LEU A 258 -15.70 11.22 -15.56
CA LEU A 258 -15.87 10.25 -14.46
C LEU A 258 -15.14 10.67 -13.18
N GLY A 259 -14.68 11.92 -13.10
CA GLY A 259 -13.98 12.45 -11.93
C GLY A 259 -12.52 12.03 -11.87
N GLY A 260 -11.90 12.16 -10.70
CA GLY A 260 -10.50 11.78 -10.49
C GLY A 260 -10.27 11.19 -9.12
N ASP A 261 -9.21 10.38 -9.01
CA ASP A 261 -8.71 9.83 -7.76
C ASP A 261 -7.25 9.40 -7.94
N TRP A 262 -6.60 9.08 -6.82
CA TRP A 262 -5.27 8.50 -6.80
C TRP A 262 -5.33 6.97 -6.97
N LEU A 263 -4.44 6.45 -7.81
CA LEU A 263 -4.07 5.04 -7.86
C LEU A 263 -2.74 4.88 -7.11
N ALA A 264 -2.82 4.36 -5.89
CA ALA A 264 -1.64 3.95 -5.13
C ALA A 264 -1.00 2.70 -5.77
N ALA A 265 0.28 2.48 -5.47
CA ALA A 265 1.00 1.30 -5.96
C ALA A 265 0.33 0.02 -5.45
N ALA A 266 0.22 -0.97 -6.33
CA ALA A 266 -0.15 -2.32 -5.93
C ALA A 266 0.94 -2.94 -5.06
N ALA A 267 0.52 -3.84 -4.18
CA ALA A 267 1.45 -4.72 -3.48
C ALA A 267 2.32 -5.51 -4.46
N GLU A 268 3.45 -6.01 -3.95
CA GLU A 268 4.39 -6.81 -4.72
C GLU A 268 3.68 -7.96 -5.47
N PRO A 269 4.17 -8.34 -6.67
CA PRO A 269 3.59 -9.42 -7.44
C PRO A 269 3.41 -10.70 -6.61
N ALA A 270 2.17 -11.19 -6.53
CA ALA A 270 1.83 -12.37 -5.74
C ALA A 270 0.78 -13.23 -6.46
N ALA A 271 0.72 -14.51 -6.12
CA ALA A 271 -0.21 -15.45 -6.77
C ALA A 271 -1.65 -15.30 -6.23
N ASP A 272 -1.78 -14.93 -4.96
CA ASP A 272 -3.06 -14.68 -4.29
C ASP A 272 -3.16 -13.16 -4.02
N LEU A 273 -4.19 -12.50 -4.55
CA LEU A 273 -4.39 -11.05 -4.39
C LEU A 273 -5.74 -10.75 -3.73
N VAL A 274 -5.78 -9.67 -2.94
CA VAL A 274 -7.00 -9.12 -2.37
C VAL A 274 -7.09 -7.62 -2.67
N LEU A 275 -8.22 -7.19 -3.21
CA LEU A 275 -8.55 -5.81 -3.56
C LEU A 275 -9.74 -5.37 -2.69
N PRO A 276 -9.48 -4.84 -1.48
CA PRO A 276 -10.51 -4.66 -0.46
C PRO A 276 -11.37 -3.41 -0.62
N GLY A 277 -12.63 -3.49 -0.18
CA GLY A 277 -13.48 -2.32 0.06
C GLY A 277 -14.19 -1.75 -1.18
N ILE A 278 -14.70 -2.61 -2.06
CA ILE A 278 -15.61 -2.21 -3.13
C ILE A 278 -16.92 -1.73 -2.49
N PRO A 279 -17.30 -0.44 -2.66
CA PRO A 279 -18.52 0.10 -2.05
C PRO A 279 -19.78 -0.60 -2.57
N LYS A 280 -20.76 -0.77 -1.69
CA LYS A 280 -22.03 -1.45 -2.00
C LYS A 280 -22.84 -0.84 -3.14
N ASP A 281 -22.63 0.45 -3.43
CA ASP A 281 -23.29 1.22 -4.46
C ASP A 281 -22.40 1.46 -5.69
N ALA A 282 -21.33 0.66 -5.85
CA ALA A 282 -20.57 0.59 -7.09
C ALA A 282 -21.50 0.22 -8.25
N THR A 283 -21.46 1.02 -9.33
CA THR A 283 -22.28 0.81 -10.53
C THR A 283 -21.52 0.09 -11.64
N ALA A 284 -20.18 0.15 -11.60
CA ALA A 284 -19.30 -0.62 -12.46
C ALA A 284 -17.96 -0.86 -11.76
N VAL A 285 -17.41 -2.06 -11.91
CA VAL A 285 -16.08 -2.44 -11.42
C VAL A 285 -15.30 -3.03 -12.57
N ARG A 286 -14.13 -2.46 -12.88
CA ARG A 286 -13.22 -2.95 -13.89
C ARG A 286 -11.94 -3.46 -13.24
N LEU A 287 -11.63 -4.73 -13.44
CA LEU A 287 -10.40 -5.36 -12.98
C LEU A 287 -9.32 -5.21 -14.06
N VAL A 288 -8.12 -4.76 -13.67
CA VAL A 288 -6.93 -4.73 -14.52
C VAL A 288 -5.84 -5.56 -13.86
N VAL A 289 -5.28 -6.52 -14.59
CA VAL A 289 -4.30 -7.50 -14.09
C VAL A 289 -3.15 -7.62 -15.08
N PHE A 290 -1.95 -7.82 -14.53
CA PHE A 290 -0.74 -8.06 -15.28
C PHE A 290 0.13 -9.10 -14.58
N THR A 291 0.85 -9.92 -15.35
CA THR A 291 1.89 -10.78 -14.81
C THR A 291 3.27 -10.34 -15.33
N PRO A 292 4.20 -9.94 -14.43
CA PRO A 292 5.56 -9.56 -14.82
C PRO A 292 6.44 -10.76 -15.18
N GLY A 293 5.98 -11.98 -14.86
CA GLY A 293 6.72 -13.21 -15.15
C GLY A 293 6.65 -13.62 -16.63
N GLY A 294 7.47 -14.61 -16.99
CA GLY A 294 7.46 -15.22 -18.33
C GLY A 294 6.42 -16.33 -18.53
N ALA A 295 5.45 -16.46 -17.63
CA ALA A 295 4.42 -17.50 -17.65
C ALA A 295 3.02 -16.89 -17.60
N ASP A 296 2.06 -17.52 -18.28
CA ASP A 296 0.66 -17.13 -18.21
C ASP A 296 0.07 -17.50 -16.84
N ALA A 297 -0.91 -16.73 -16.38
CA ALA A 297 -1.61 -16.94 -15.12
C ALA A 297 -3.11 -17.13 -15.36
N ASP A 298 -3.68 -18.20 -14.82
CA ASP A 298 -5.13 -18.42 -14.78
C ASP A 298 -5.65 -18.22 -13.35
N LEU A 299 -6.39 -17.14 -13.13
CA LEU A 299 -6.88 -16.73 -11.82
C LEU A 299 -8.38 -16.95 -11.71
N LYS A 300 -8.81 -17.56 -10.61
CA LYS A 300 -10.19 -17.57 -10.16
C LYS A 300 -10.54 -16.19 -9.62
N VAL A 301 -11.70 -15.67 -10.01
CA VAL A 301 -12.20 -14.38 -9.53
C VAL A 301 -13.34 -14.64 -8.55
N GLN A 302 -13.21 -14.14 -7.32
CA GLN A 302 -14.25 -14.25 -6.30
C GLN A 302 -14.51 -12.92 -5.61
N LEU A 303 -15.77 -12.63 -5.31
CA LEU A 303 -16.19 -11.51 -4.47
C LEU A 303 -16.42 -12.03 -3.04
N ALA A 304 -15.60 -11.60 -2.08
CA ALA A 304 -15.89 -11.76 -0.66
C ALA A 304 -16.97 -10.74 -0.25
N SER A 305 -18.20 -11.22 -0.10
CA SER A 305 -19.39 -10.45 0.33
C SER A 305 -19.59 -10.57 1.86
N PRO A 306 -20.60 -9.91 2.47
CA PRO A 306 -20.92 -10.10 3.88
C PRO A 306 -21.38 -11.52 4.22
N SER A 307 -21.87 -12.27 3.22
CA SER A 307 -22.40 -13.62 3.39
C SER A 307 -21.42 -14.74 3.01
N GLY A 308 -20.35 -14.42 2.28
CA GLY A 308 -19.33 -15.38 1.86
C GLY A 308 -18.71 -15.06 0.50
N LEU A 309 -17.88 -15.98 0.00
CA LEU A 309 -17.27 -15.88 -1.33
C LEU A 309 -18.30 -16.22 -2.41
N ILE A 310 -18.49 -15.30 -3.35
CA ILE A 310 -19.38 -15.44 -4.51
C ILE A 310 -18.53 -15.41 -5.77
N THR A 311 -18.85 -16.25 -6.75
CA THR A 311 -18.20 -16.17 -8.07
C THR A 311 -19.02 -15.26 -8.97
N PRO A 312 -18.46 -14.16 -9.51
CA PRO A 312 -19.16 -13.30 -10.45
C PRO A 312 -19.54 -14.07 -11.73
N ALA A 313 -20.82 -14.03 -12.10
CA ALA A 313 -21.32 -14.76 -13.26
C ALA A 313 -20.67 -14.27 -14.57
N GLY A 314 -20.15 -15.20 -15.37
CA GLY A 314 -19.48 -14.90 -16.64
C GLY A 314 -18.04 -14.41 -16.49
N HIS A 315 -17.54 -14.30 -15.26
CA HIS A 315 -16.17 -13.90 -14.93
C HIS A 315 -15.58 -14.81 -13.87
N GLU A 316 -15.85 -16.12 -13.94
CA GLU A 316 -15.41 -17.11 -12.96
C GLU A 316 -13.88 -17.21 -12.89
N THR A 317 -13.24 -17.01 -14.04
CA THR A 317 -11.79 -17.06 -14.23
C THR A 317 -11.32 -15.95 -15.16
N VAL A 318 -10.09 -15.49 -14.97
CA VAL A 318 -9.40 -14.57 -15.89
C VAL A 318 -8.06 -15.18 -16.27
N HIS A 319 -7.81 -15.22 -17.58
CA HIS A 319 -6.54 -15.63 -18.15
C HIS A 319 -5.67 -14.39 -18.42
N VAL A 320 -4.44 -14.40 -17.92
CA VAL A 320 -3.49 -13.30 -18.02
C VAL A 320 -2.25 -13.80 -18.73
N LYS A 321 -1.98 -13.29 -19.93
CA LYS A 321 -0.80 -13.68 -20.69
C LYS A 321 0.45 -12.99 -20.16
N ALA A 322 1.57 -13.70 -20.20
CA ALA A 322 2.88 -13.18 -19.84
C ALA A 322 3.17 -11.84 -20.55
N GLY A 323 3.51 -10.81 -19.76
CA GLY A 323 3.86 -9.49 -20.29
C GLY A 323 2.71 -8.70 -20.95
N MET A 324 1.46 -9.14 -20.82
CA MET A 324 0.27 -8.43 -21.36
C MET A 324 -0.68 -8.02 -20.24
N THR A 325 -1.25 -6.83 -20.37
CA THR A 325 -2.29 -6.35 -19.45
C THR A 325 -3.66 -6.88 -19.87
N SER A 326 -4.32 -7.62 -18.97
CA SER A 326 -5.69 -8.10 -19.12
C SER A 326 -6.65 -7.19 -18.36
N ALA A 327 -7.79 -6.85 -18.97
CA ALA A 327 -8.85 -6.07 -18.32
C ALA A 327 -10.21 -6.77 -18.44
N VAL A 328 -10.95 -6.81 -17.33
CA VAL A 328 -12.25 -7.48 -17.21
C VAL A 328 -13.27 -6.51 -16.64
N ASP A 329 -14.40 -6.33 -17.32
CA ASP A 329 -15.53 -5.57 -16.80
C ASP A 329 -16.41 -6.50 -15.96
N LEU A 330 -16.51 -6.24 -14.66
CA LEU A 330 -17.32 -7.02 -13.72
C LEU A 330 -18.71 -6.39 -13.49
N GLY A 331 -18.98 -5.20 -14.07
CA GLY A 331 -20.22 -4.47 -13.90
C GLY A 331 -20.55 -4.13 -12.43
N ASP A 332 -21.84 -4.08 -12.09
CA ASP A 332 -22.32 -4.02 -10.70
C ASP A 332 -22.18 -5.40 -10.04
N VAL A 333 -20.95 -5.75 -9.71
CA VAL A 333 -20.59 -7.03 -9.07
C VAL A 333 -21.10 -7.11 -7.63
N THR A 334 -21.24 -5.96 -6.97
CA THR A 334 -21.65 -5.83 -5.56
C THR A 334 -23.13 -6.07 -5.32
N ARG A 335 -24.00 -5.77 -6.30
CA ARG A 335 -25.46 -5.97 -6.21
C ARG A 335 -26.10 -5.39 -4.95
N GLY A 336 -25.57 -4.27 -4.44
CA GLY A 336 -26.06 -3.60 -3.23
C GLY A 336 -25.40 -4.04 -1.92
N GLU A 337 -24.44 -4.97 -1.94
CA GLU A 337 -23.66 -5.40 -0.78
C GLU A 337 -22.18 -5.09 -0.99
N ALA A 338 -21.55 -4.43 -0.02
CA ALA A 338 -20.11 -4.12 -0.09
C ALA A 338 -19.30 -5.41 -0.09
N GLY A 339 -18.18 -5.40 -0.80
CA GLY A 339 -17.38 -6.61 -0.97
C GLY A 339 -15.93 -6.30 -1.29
N SER A 340 -15.16 -7.36 -1.46
CA SER A 340 -13.74 -7.27 -1.83
C SER A 340 -13.43 -8.33 -2.86
N LEU A 341 -12.62 -7.99 -3.86
CA LEU A 341 -12.23 -8.98 -4.85
C LEU A 341 -11.06 -9.82 -4.33
N VAL A 342 -11.15 -11.13 -4.49
CA VAL A 342 -10.13 -12.11 -4.15
C VAL A 342 -9.77 -12.86 -5.42
N LEU A 343 -8.50 -12.78 -5.81
CA LEU A 343 -7.94 -13.49 -6.94
C LEU A 343 -7.06 -14.62 -6.42
N THR A 344 -7.30 -15.84 -6.86
CA THR A 344 -6.48 -17.01 -6.49
C THR A 344 -6.14 -17.83 -7.72
N PRO A 345 -4.98 -18.51 -7.77
CA PRO A 345 -4.61 -19.31 -8.92
C PRO A 345 -5.55 -20.52 -9.10
N THR A 346 -5.88 -20.85 -10.34
CA THR A 346 -6.62 -22.08 -10.68
C THR A 346 -5.70 -23.27 -10.85
N ASP A 347 -4.45 -23.04 -11.26
CA ASP A 347 -3.45 -24.06 -11.55
C ASP A 347 -2.06 -23.71 -10.98
N GLN A 348 -1.22 -23.00 -11.74
CA GLN A 348 0.13 -22.62 -11.38
C GLN A 348 0.13 -21.32 -10.57
N ARG A 349 0.97 -21.27 -9.54
CA ARG A 349 1.17 -20.07 -8.72
C ARG A 349 2.07 -19.09 -9.45
N VAL A 350 1.50 -18.33 -10.37
CA VAL A 350 2.19 -17.27 -11.12
C VAL A 350 1.96 -15.92 -10.44
N PRO A 351 3.01 -15.16 -10.09
CA PRO A 351 2.87 -13.83 -9.53
C PRO A 351 2.16 -12.86 -10.48
N VAL A 352 1.21 -12.11 -9.95
CA VAL A 352 0.44 -11.08 -10.67
C VAL A 352 0.34 -9.81 -9.85
N VAL A 353 0.08 -8.69 -10.51
CA VAL A 353 -0.34 -7.42 -9.91
C VAL A 353 -1.71 -7.05 -10.46
N ALA A 354 -2.55 -6.44 -9.64
CA ALA A 354 -3.89 -6.06 -10.05
C ALA A 354 -4.37 -4.78 -9.36
N ALA A 355 -5.32 -4.10 -9.99
CA ALA A 355 -6.11 -3.05 -9.39
C ALA A 355 -7.54 -3.03 -9.95
N LEU A 356 -8.46 -2.41 -9.21
CA LEU A 356 -9.81 -2.12 -9.66
C LEU A 356 -9.92 -0.63 -10.00
N ARG A 357 -10.64 -0.33 -11.07
CA ARG A 357 -11.33 0.95 -11.23
C ARG A 357 -12.79 0.76 -10.84
N VAL A 358 -13.27 1.56 -9.90
CA VAL A 358 -14.65 1.49 -9.39
C VAL A 358 -15.37 2.76 -9.75
N LEU A 359 -16.56 2.64 -10.35
CA LEU A 359 -17.46 3.77 -10.60
C LEU A 359 -18.63 3.76 -9.64
N ARG A 360 -19.03 4.94 -9.18
CA ARG A 360 -20.27 5.17 -8.42
C ARG A 360 -21.09 6.28 -9.08
N GLY A 361 -22.36 6.39 -8.69
CA GLY A 361 -23.24 7.44 -9.19
C GLY A 361 -23.82 7.15 -10.58
N LYS A 362 -24.50 8.15 -11.16
CA LYS A 362 -25.22 8.06 -12.45
C LYS A 362 -25.11 9.37 -13.22
N GLY A 363 -25.05 9.28 -14.55
CA GLY A 363 -25.03 10.45 -15.42
C GLY A 363 -23.82 11.34 -15.18
N ASP A 364 -24.07 12.63 -14.99
CA ASP A 364 -23.06 13.66 -14.71
C ASP A 364 -22.48 13.60 -13.28
N LYS A 365 -23.12 12.85 -12.37
CA LYS A 365 -22.66 12.61 -10.99
C LYS A 365 -21.87 11.31 -10.84
N GLN A 366 -21.29 10.81 -11.93
CA GLN A 366 -20.41 9.65 -11.86
C GLN A 366 -19.01 10.05 -11.40
N GLU A 367 -18.48 9.24 -10.50
CA GLU A 367 -17.14 9.40 -9.91
C GLU A 367 -16.37 8.08 -10.03
N THR A 368 -15.05 8.16 -9.96
CA THR A 368 -14.13 7.04 -10.08
C THR A 368 -13.24 6.97 -8.85
N ALA A 369 -12.94 5.76 -8.39
CA ALA A 369 -11.89 5.48 -7.42
C ALA A 369 -11.07 4.27 -7.86
N PHE A 370 -9.88 4.12 -7.29
CA PHE A 370 -9.00 2.99 -7.58
C PHE A 370 -8.72 2.16 -6.34
N ILE A 371 -8.71 0.84 -6.49
CA ILE A 371 -8.42 -0.10 -5.40
C ILE A 371 -7.31 -1.03 -5.88
N PRO A 372 -6.03 -0.77 -5.55
CA PRO A 372 -4.97 -1.71 -5.86
C PRO A 372 -5.08 -2.98 -5.01
N ALA A 373 -4.50 -4.08 -5.49
CA ALA A 373 -4.22 -5.22 -4.63
C ALA A 373 -3.27 -4.79 -3.51
N THR A 374 -3.55 -5.22 -2.29
CA THR A 374 -2.82 -4.76 -1.09
C THR A 374 -2.32 -5.94 -0.27
N SER A 375 -1.24 -5.74 0.47
CA SER A 375 -0.79 -6.63 1.54
C SER A 375 -1.80 -6.62 2.70
N PRO A 376 -1.85 -7.68 3.52
CA PRO A 376 -2.67 -7.68 4.73
C PRO A 376 -2.24 -6.58 5.71
N VAL A 377 -3.11 -6.25 6.65
CA VAL A 377 -2.90 -5.27 7.73
C VAL A 377 -1.66 -5.58 8.59
N GLY A 378 -1.17 -6.82 8.59
CA GLY A 378 0.00 -7.23 9.37
C GLY A 378 -0.26 -7.12 10.88
N SER A 379 0.66 -6.45 11.58
CA SER A 379 0.55 -6.18 13.02
C SER A 379 -0.51 -5.11 13.31
N ARG A 380 -0.52 -4.05 12.49
CA ARG A 380 -1.38 -2.89 12.61
C ARG A 380 -1.38 -2.06 11.34
N ALA A 381 -2.51 -1.46 11.01
CA ALA A 381 -2.61 -0.41 9.99
C ALA A 381 -3.32 0.82 10.57
N SER A 382 -2.99 1.99 10.04
CA SER A 382 -3.61 3.25 10.47
C SER A 382 -4.13 4.05 9.28
N SER A 383 -5.24 4.77 9.48
CA SER A 383 -5.75 5.75 8.52
C SER A 383 -6.10 7.03 9.26
N ALA A 384 -5.58 8.16 8.78
CA ALA A 384 -5.80 9.49 9.36
C ALA A 384 -6.84 10.26 8.53
N ASP A 385 -7.48 11.29 9.06
CA ASP A 385 -8.51 12.10 8.35
C ASP A 385 -9.91 11.46 8.26
N ASN A 386 -10.32 10.71 9.29
CA ASN A 386 -11.67 10.19 9.39
C ASN A 386 -12.61 11.23 9.99
N SER A 387 -13.88 11.19 9.61
CA SER A 387 -14.92 12.07 10.14
C SER A 387 -16.12 11.25 10.61
N ALA A 388 -16.97 11.85 11.45
CA ALA A 388 -18.13 11.14 12.01
C ALA A 388 -19.12 10.64 10.95
N LYS A 389 -19.08 11.23 9.74
CA LYS A 389 -19.96 10.91 8.61
C LYS A 389 -19.14 10.91 7.33
N GLY A 390 -19.30 9.90 6.49
CA GLY A 390 -18.56 9.80 5.23
C GLY A 390 -17.31 8.94 5.30
N THR A 391 -16.98 8.38 6.48
CA THR A 391 -15.98 7.32 6.62
C THR A 391 -16.65 5.96 6.72
N THR A 392 -16.24 5.02 5.87
CA THR A 392 -16.58 3.59 5.97
C THR A 392 -15.29 2.78 6.04
N LEU A 393 -15.18 1.90 7.04
CA LEU A 393 -14.07 0.94 7.15
C LEU A 393 -14.56 -0.44 6.72
N SER A 394 -13.94 -1.02 5.70
CA SER A 394 -14.21 -2.38 5.23
C SER A 394 -13.11 -3.31 5.70
N LEU A 395 -13.47 -4.43 6.33
CA LEU A 395 -12.54 -5.50 6.70
C LEU A 395 -12.85 -6.79 5.95
N THR A 396 -11.83 -7.43 5.40
CA THR A 396 -11.94 -8.69 4.64
C THR A 396 -11.04 -9.74 5.25
N ALA A 397 -11.59 -10.94 5.47
CA ALA A 397 -10.85 -12.09 5.98
C ALA A 397 -11.00 -13.25 4.98
N PRO A 398 -10.15 -13.35 3.94
CA PRO A 398 -10.41 -14.21 2.78
C PRO A 398 -10.34 -15.71 3.10
N SER A 399 -9.46 -16.13 4.01
CA SER A 399 -9.14 -17.55 4.25
C SER A 399 -9.38 -18.05 5.67
N GLY A 400 -9.57 -17.16 6.65
CA GLY A 400 -9.79 -17.57 8.05
C GLY A 400 -10.50 -16.50 8.86
N THR A 401 -11.37 -16.90 9.78
CA THR A 401 -12.06 -15.98 10.69
C THR A 401 -11.04 -15.26 11.56
N ALA A 402 -11.19 -13.95 11.72
CA ALA A 402 -10.27 -13.11 12.48
C ALA A 402 -11.00 -12.27 13.53
N GLN A 403 -10.34 -12.03 14.66
CA GLN A 403 -10.73 -10.97 15.60
C GLN A 403 -9.88 -9.74 15.35
N VAL A 404 -10.52 -8.59 15.21
CA VAL A 404 -9.86 -7.32 14.86
C VAL A 404 -10.29 -6.25 15.84
N LYS A 405 -9.32 -5.61 16.49
CA LYS A 405 -9.56 -4.42 17.30
C LYS A 405 -9.42 -3.20 16.41
N VAL A 406 -10.43 -2.33 16.44
CA VAL A 406 -10.39 -1.03 15.77
C VAL A 406 -10.44 0.04 16.85
N THR A 407 -9.46 0.94 16.84
CA THR A 407 -9.35 2.07 17.76
C THR A 407 -9.52 3.37 16.99
N ALA A 408 -10.49 4.19 17.40
CA ALA A 408 -10.57 5.59 17.01
C ALA A 408 -9.77 6.43 17.99
N SER A 409 -8.87 7.28 17.49
CA SER A 409 -8.04 8.20 18.29
C SER A 409 -8.88 9.29 18.97
N ALA A 410 -8.25 10.18 19.75
CA ALA A 410 -8.88 11.47 20.01
C ALA A 410 -9.03 12.25 18.68
N GLY A 411 -9.97 13.20 18.62
CA GLY A 411 -10.06 14.11 17.48
C GLY A 411 -8.92 15.13 17.46
N SER A 412 -8.62 15.69 16.30
CA SER A 412 -7.59 16.73 16.11
C SER A 412 -7.85 17.98 16.95
N GLU A 413 -9.12 18.25 17.26
CA GLU A 413 -9.54 19.38 18.10
C GLU A 413 -10.14 18.96 19.46
N GLY A 414 -10.20 17.66 19.74
CA GLY A 414 -10.66 17.11 21.01
C GLY A 414 -11.55 15.88 20.89
N GLY A 415 -11.96 15.40 22.06
CA GLY A 415 -12.67 14.13 22.24
C GLY A 415 -11.75 13.04 22.80
N THR A 416 -12.35 11.89 23.11
CA THR A 416 -11.64 10.77 23.76
C THR A 416 -11.63 9.56 22.85
N ALA A 417 -10.47 8.90 22.76
CA ALA A 417 -10.29 7.67 22.00
C ALA A 417 -11.25 6.57 22.45
N VAL A 418 -11.72 5.76 21.51
CA VAL A 418 -12.66 4.65 21.73
C VAL A 418 -12.19 3.43 20.94
N SER A 419 -12.29 2.23 21.50
CA SER A 419 -11.93 0.99 20.80
C SER A 419 -13.09 0.01 20.79
N LYS A 420 -13.18 -0.80 19.72
CA LYS A 420 -14.15 -1.88 19.59
C LYS A 420 -13.51 -3.07 18.88
N THR A 421 -13.86 -4.28 19.31
CA THR A 421 -13.42 -5.52 18.67
C THR A 421 -14.53 -6.07 17.80
N TYR A 422 -14.15 -6.57 16.63
CA TYR A 422 -15.03 -7.14 15.62
C TYR A 422 -14.57 -8.56 15.27
N THR A 423 -15.53 -9.40 14.89
CA THR A 423 -15.26 -10.74 14.34
C THR A 423 -15.58 -10.73 12.86
N VAL A 424 -14.56 -10.92 12.03
CA VAL A 424 -14.71 -11.01 10.57
C VAL A 424 -14.65 -12.48 10.20
N LYS A 425 -15.72 -13.01 9.59
CA LYS A 425 -15.80 -14.44 9.25
C LYS A 425 -14.93 -14.75 8.04
N ALA A 426 -14.38 -15.96 7.99
CA ALA A 426 -13.67 -16.46 6.82
C ALA A 426 -14.50 -16.30 5.53
N GLY A 427 -13.85 -15.86 4.45
CA GLY A 427 -14.46 -15.64 3.14
C GLY A 427 -15.41 -14.43 3.07
N THR A 428 -15.41 -13.54 4.06
CA THR A 428 -16.33 -12.39 4.10
C THR A 428 -15.63 -11.03 4.08
N THR A 429 -16.38 -10.03 3.62
CA THR A 429 -16.07 -8.61 3.80
C THR A 429 -17.19 -7.96 4.60
N GLN A 430 -16.84 -7.12 5.56
CA GLN A 430 -17.80 -6.36 6.35
C GLN A 430 -17.45 -4.88 6.35
N ASP A 431 -18.39 -4.06 5.90
CA ASP A 431 -18.39 -2.63 6.22
C ASP A 431 -18.77 -2.46 7.69
N LEU A 432 -17.85 -1.92 8.47
CA LEU A 432 -18.04 -1.72 9.89
C LEU A 432 -18.68 -0.37 10.18
N GLN A 433 -19.57 -0.36 11.17
CA GLN A 433 -19.80 0.84 11.94
C GLN A 433 -18.54 1.08 12.80
N ALA A 434 -17.57 1.79 12.24
CA ALA A 434 -16.32 2.13 12.92
C ALA A 434 -16.60 2.91 14.21
N PRO A 435 -15.78 2.76 15.27
CA PRO A 435 -15.91 3.59 16.45
C PRO A 435 -15.69 5.06 16.07
N VAL A 436 -16.45 5.95 16.72
CA VAL A 436 -16.29 7.40 16.62
C VAL A 436 -15.86 7.90 18.01
N PRO A 437 -14.89 8.82 18.12
CA PRO A 437 -14.44 9.32 19.41
C PRO A 437 -15.57 10.01 20.18
N SER A 438 -15.63 9.77 21.49
CA SER A 438 -16.62 10.42 22.35
C SER A 438 -16.33 11.92 22.42
N GLY A 439 -17.33 12.74 22.05
CA GLY A 439 -17.16 14.20 21.99
C GLY A 439 -16.22 14.68 20.90
N LEU A 440 -16.13 13.95 19.76
CA LEU A 440 -15.29 14.28 18.61
C LEU A 440 -15.40 15.76 18.22
N LYS A 441 -14.24 16.40 18.05
CA LYS A 441 -14.04 17.66 17.33
C LYS A 441 -12.92 17.51 16.31
N GLY A 442 -13.10 18.10 15.13
CA GLY A 442 -12.20 17.90 13.98
C GLY A 442 -12.27 16.47 13.42
N THR A 443 -11.14 16.02 12.87
CA THR A 443 -10.98 14.69 12.27
C THR A 443 -10.29 13.73 13.26
N TYR A 444 -10.42 12.43 13.04
CA TYR A 444 -9.79 11.40 13.88
C TYR A 444 -9.06 10.35 13.04
N ALA A 445 -8.20 9.57 13.68
CA ALA A 445 -7.55 8.43 13.05
C ALA A 445 -8.18 7.10 13.49
N LEU A 446 -8.17 6.13 12.60
CA LEU A 446 -8.51 4.74 12.87
C LEU A 446 -7.23 3.91 12.86
N THR A 447 -7.12 3.03 13.84
CA THR A 447 -6.05 2.03 13.94
C THR A 447 -6.69 0.65 13.96
N VAL A 448 -6.25 -0.22 13.06
CA VAL A 448 -6.77 -1.58 12.86
C VAL A 448 -5.69 -2.57 13.30
N GLU A 449 -5.99 -3.41 14.29
CA GLU A 449 -5.07 -4.40 14.87
C GLU A 449 -5.71 -5.80 14.81
N PRO A 450 -5.24 -6.69 13.93
CA PRO A 450 -5.58 -8.10 13.96
C PRO A 450 -5.11 -8.73 15.28
N LEU A 451 -6.01 -9.34 16.05
CA LEU A 451 -5.70 -9.94 17.34
C LEU A 451 -5.42 -11.45 17.25
N SER A 452 -6.11 -12.13 16.34
CA SER A 452 -6.00 -13.58 16.12
C SER A 452 -6.74 -13.98 14.85
N GLY A 453 -6.43 -15.16 14.32
CA GLY A 453 -7.14 -15.77 13.20
C GLY A 453 -6.37 -15.71 11.89
N GLY A 454 -7.11 -15.67 10.76
CA GLY A 454 -6.54 -15.55 9.42
C GLY A 454 -6.05 -14.12 9.09
N PRO A 455 -5.36 -13.94 7.95
CA PRO A 455 -4.95 -12.62 7.49
C PRO A 455 -6.16 -11.71 7.27
N VAL A 456 -6.02 -10.45 7.65
CA VAL A 456 -7.05 -9.41 7.49
C VAL A 456 -6.54 -8.38 6.50
N TYR A 457 -7.40 -8.02 5.55
CA TYR A 457 -7.21 -6.92 4.62
C TYR A 457 -8.21 -5.84 4.97
N ALA A 458 -7.82 -4.58 4.82
CA ALA A 458 -8.67 -3.46 5.17
C ALA A 458 -8.63 -2.39 4.10
N ALA A 459 -9.73 -1.67 3.97
CA ALA A 459 -9.81 -0.47 3.16
C ALA A 459 -10.70 0.56 3.86
N ARG A 460 -10.41 1.83 3.62
CA ARG A 460 -11.26 2.94 4.02
C ARG A 460 -11.85 3.58 2.79
N THR A 461 -13.17 3.75 2.77
CA THR A 461 -13.83 4.69 1.85
C THR A 461 -14.04 6.02 2.56
N LEU A 462 -13.62 7.11 1.92
CA LEU A 462 -14.04 8.47 2.26
C LEU A 462 -15.06 8.93 1.22
N ALA A 463 -16.12 9.58 1.67
CA ALA A 463 -17.14 10.18 0.82
C ALA A 463 -17.52 11.56 1.34
N ALA A 464 -17.52 12.52 0.43
CA ALA A 464 -17.93 13.90 0.69
C ALA A 464 -18.89 14.35 -0.40
N THR A 465 -19.52 15.51 -0.21
CA THR A 465 -20.33 16.14 -1.24
C THR A 465 -20.10 17.63 -1.14
N GLN A 466 -19.45 18.21 -2.14
CA GLN A 466 -19.19 19.63 -2.24
C GLN A 466 -19.98 20.20 -3.43
N GLU A 467 -20.68 21.30 -3.16
CA GLU A 467 -21.52 22.00 -4.15
C GLU A 467 -22.51 21.09 -4.92
N GLY A 468 -22.94 19.99 -4.28
CA GLY A 468 -23.89 19.03 -4.85
C GLY A 468 -23.27 17.94 -5.75
N VAL A 469 -21.95 17.94 -5.90
CA VAL A 469 -21.16 16.88 -6.56
C VAL A 469 -20.73 15.88 -5.47
N PRO A 470 -21.26 14.64 -5.47
CA PRO A 470 -20.75 13.61 -4.58
C PRO A 470 -19.34 13.22 -5.03
N GLY A 471 -18.42 13.02 -4.09
CA GLY A 471 -17.06 12.53 -4.34
C GLY A 471 -16.74 11.35 -3.43
N PHE A 472 -15.88 10.44 -3.88
CA PHE A 472 -15.37 9.37 -3.03
C PHE A 472 -14.01 8.87 -3.46
N THR A 473 -13.26 8.33 -2.50
CA THR A 473 -11.98 7.65 -2.69
C THR A 473 -11.95 6.41 -1.81
N VAL A 474 -11.20 5.39 -2.24
CA VAL A 474 -11.01 4.15 -1.47
C VAL A 474 -9.52 3.91 -1.29
N GLN A 475 -9.11 3.72 -0.05
CA GLN A 475 -7.70 3.61 0.30
C GLN A 475 -7.46 2.32 1.04
N THR A 476 -6.52 1.52 0.55
CA THR A 476 -6.14 0.26 1.18
C THR A 476 -5.30 0.50 2.43
N LEU A 477 -5.45 -0.37 3.43
CA LEU A 477 -4.74 -0.31 4.69
C LEU A 477 -3.86 -1.56 4.80
N ALA A 478 -2.56 -1.37 4.54
CA ALA A 478 -1.52 -2.35 4.79
C ALA A 478 -0.79 -2.02 6.11
N ASP A 479 0.11 -2.91 6.54
CA ASP A 479 0.92 -2.73 7.75
C ASP A 479 1.58 -1.34 7.78
N ASP A 480 1.40 -0.62 8.90
CA ASP A 480 1.89 0.75 9.08
C ASP A 480 3.40 0.81 9.40
N ARG A 481 4.07 -0.34 9.43
CA ARG A 481 5.49 -0.50 9.74
C ARG A 481 5.85 0.11 11.08
N GLY A 482 4.96 -0.04 12.08
CA GLY A 482 5.19 0.46 13.43
C GLY A 482 6.21 -0.33 14.23
N THR A 483 6.44 -1.59 13.88
CA THR A 483 7.49 -2.43 14.47
C THR A 483 8.39 -3.02 13.41
N VAL A 484 9.56 -3.46 13.83
CA VAL A 484 10.52 -4.18 13.00
C VAL A 484 11.08 -5.36 13.79
N ALA A 485 11.23 -6.49 13.12
CA ALA A 485 11.94 -7.64 13.64
C ALA A 485 13.43 -7.33 13.76
N VAL A 486 13.96 -7.36 14.99
CA VAL A 486 15.38 -7.21 15.27
C VAL A 486 15.95 -8.60 15.60
N PRO A 487 16.81 -9.15 14.72
CA PRO A 487 17.44 -10.43 15.00
C PRO A 487 18.38 -10.31 16.19
N GLU A 488 18.47 -11.37 17.00
CA GLU A 488 19.56 -11.48 17.97
C GLU A 488 20.88 -11.64 17.20
N ALA A 489 21.84 -10.76 17.47
CA ALA A 489 23.16 -10.79 16.86
C ALA A 489 24.18 -11.13 17.94
N ASP A 490 24.82 -12.29 17.81
CA ASP A 490 25.91 -12.73 18.66
C ASP A 490 27.26 -12.47 18.00
N GLN A 491 28.26 -12.08 18.79
CA GLN A 491 29.64 -11.96 18.32
C GLN A 491 30.26 -13.35 18.15
N ASP A 492 30.44 -13.79 16.90
CA ASP A 492 31.23 -14.97 16.58
C ASP A 492 32.67 -14.59 16.18
N LEU A 493 33.59 -14.66 17.15
CA LEU A 493 35.01 -14.38 16.94
C LEU A 493 35.73 -15.47 16.13
N SER A 494 35.12 -16.62 15.87
CA SER A 494 35.71 -17.69 15.04
C SER A 494 35.78 -17.32 13.56
N VAL A 495 34.94 -16.38 13.11
CA VAL A 495 34.94 -15.85 11.73
C VAL A 495 36.23 -15.08 11.42
N LEU A 496 36.91 -14.53 12.44
CA LEU A 496 38.20 -13.85 12.29
C LEU A 496 39.41 -14.81 12.29
N GLN A 497 39.19 -16.11 12.50
CA GLN A 497 40.25 -17.12 12.61
C GLN A 497 40.41 -17.98 11.33
N LYS A 498 39.86 -17.56 10.19
CA LYS A 498 40.00 -18.26 8.90
C LYS A 498 41.14 -17.74 8.03
#